data_AF-A0A0J8UJR1-F1
#
_entry.id   AF-A0A0J8UJR1-F1
#
_cell.length_a   1.000
_cell.length_b   1.000
_cell.length_c   1.000
_cell.angle_alpha   90.00
_cell.angle_beta   90.00
_cell.angle_gamma   90.00
#
_symmetry.space_group_name_H-M   'P 1'
#
loop_
_entity.id
_entity.type
_entity.pdbx_description
1 polymer ?
#
loop_
_entity_poly.entity_id
_entity_poly.type
_entity_poly.pdbx_seq_one_letter_code
_entity_poly.pdbx_strand_id
1 'polypeptide(L)'
;MLHWHAMGGPLDDLNCPTPTPGYALRFLDKLALQRDELWAKQRRIRQPQSAALKLGWPKGLPVQALLPSIDWASAVFKDKSAAPFVAKRLDEILFCNSKTVLSPIPRSTRGISGFVDSLPYVITAFCACKSEVEQSERIIQVWEHYTRIFPAQSKYTRHIKQYLLQNYACAKPRPRKAVQILDPLILGALPGLENSTASEPSEWNPYPAILDASSDIEMDDEGPATLLECRLSTYWFFHITNDFYATFEEPSTDIEEPKPCALDIWQPKCNFCELSLVDKEIIIVSAMLFLDTLGGESSGIFSTSFPENSGSPRYPPLYLDYDFLSSIENESEAVTAALSILNKLRHMIPAELLCKLSASLLKKLPQVKSKLWLVERAAFDLIKLVGKADQPELAVDLSLHVIEHMPGASSWHRDVVSLGLIQRLDFAVAERMLAKFASVVLEFLARTPENDLVEEEDLDDAILCDEIEHLVAPSDTELAKLLSIPFSHCFMLAITLTCEML
;
A
#
# COMPACT_ATOMS: atom_id res chain seq x y z
N MET A 1 -9.67 -3.94 41.80
CA MET A 1 -10.92 -4.56 42.32
C MET A 1 -11.26 -5.74 41.43
N LEU A 2 -11.78 -6.85 41.96
CA LEU A 2 -12.20 -7.99 41.12
C LEU A 2 -13.54 -7.64 40.45
N HIS A 3 -13.53 -7.35 39.15
CA HIS A 3 -14.69 -6.88 38.38
C HIS A 3 -15.67 -8.01 38.04
N TRP A 4 -16.29 -8.62 39.04
CA TRP A 4 -17.25 -9.73 38.84
C TRP A 4 -18.51 -9.35 38.07
N HIS A 5 -18.84 -8.05 38.03
CA HIS A 5 -19.99 -7.52 37.28
C HIS A 5 -19.67 -7.26 35.80
N ALA A 6 -18.39 -7.30 35.42
CA ALA A 6 -17.92 -7.06 34.05
C ALA A 6 -17.94 -8.36 33.23
N MET A 7 -18.19 -8.25 31.92
CA MET A 7 -18.10 -9.41 31.03
C MET A 7 -16.67 -9.95 30.94
N GLY A 8 -15.63 -9.12 31.01
CA GLY A 8 -14.23 -9.54 31.03
C GLY A 8 -13.83 -10.26 32.34
N GLY A 9 -14.45 -9.87 33.45
CA GLY A 9 -14.30 -10.54 34.74
C GLY A 9 -12.99 -10.22 35.47
N PRO A 10 -12.56 -11.05 36.43
CA PRO A 10 -11.41 -10.74 37.29
C PRO A 10 -10.04 -10.93 36.62
N LEU A 11 -9.99 -11.62 35.47
CA LEU A 11 -8.77 -11.89 34.72
C LEU A 11 -8.72 -11.11 33.40
N ASP A 12 -9.53 -10.07 33.25
CA ASP A 12 -9.56 -9.24 32.05
C ASP A 12 -8.17 -8.67 31.76
N ASP A 13 -7.77 -8.64 30.48
CA ASP A 13 -6.46 -8.19 30.00
C ASP A 13 -5.25 -8.91 30.62
N LEU A 14 -5.42 -10.12 31.17
CA LEU A 14 -4.30 -10.92 31.63
C LEU A 14 -3.41 -11.33 30.44
N ASN A 15 -2.15 -10.88 30.46
CA ASN A 15 -1.16 -11.20 29.43
C ASN A 15 -0.98 -12.71 29.23
N CYS A 16 -0.91 -13.15 27.96
CA CYS A 16 -0.63 -14.54 27.62
C CYS A 16 0.88 -14.78 27.60
N PRO A 17 1.42 -15.69 28.44
CA PRO A 17 2.83 -16.04 28.41
C PRO A 17 3.21 -16.77 27.11
N THR A 18 4.45 -16.57 26.66
CA THR A 18 5.02 -17.26 25.48
C THR A 18 6.27 -18.06 25.90
N PRO A 19 6.29 -19.40 25.78
CA PRO A 19 5.21 -20.28 25.32
C PRO A 19 4.05 -20.38 26.31
N THR A 20 2.83 -20.60 25.81
CA THR A 20 1.63 -20.69 26.64
C THR A 20 1.57 -22.05 27.36
N PRO A 21 1.53 -22.10 28.70
CA PRO A 21 1.46 -23.37 29.41
C PRO A 21 0.11 -24.06 29.24
N GLY A 22 0.10 -25.32 28.81
CA GLY A 22 -1.15 -26.07 28.60
C GLY A 22 -2.01 -26.23 29.86
N TYR A 23 -1.42 -26.21 31.07
CA TYR A 23 -2.21 -26.21 32.31
C TYR A 23 -2.98 -24.89 32.52
N ALA A 24 -2.44 -23.76 32.06
CA ALA A 24 -3.10 -22.47 32.15
C ALA A 24 -4.30 -22.43 31.19
N LEU A 25 -4.16 -22.97 29.97
CA LEU A 25 -5.26 -23.15 29.04
C LEU A 25 -6.38 -24.04 29.62
N ARG A 26 -6.03 -25.19 30.21
CA ARG A 26 -7.02 -26.06 30.88
C ARG A 26 -7.75 -25.38 32.04
N PHE A 27 -7.04 -24.55 32.80
CA PHE A 27 -7.64 -23.78 33.88
C PHE A 27 -8.61 -22.73 33.33
N LEU A 28 -8.18 -21.95 32.32
CA LEU A 28 -8.99 -20.92 31.69
C LEU A 28 -10.21 -21.50 30.98
N ASP A 29 -10.11 -22.69 30.38
CA ASP A 29 -11.24 -23.37 29.74
C ASP A 29 -12.34 -23.73 30.75
N LYS A 30 -11.95 -24.30 31.90
CA LYS A 30 -12.88 -24.60 32.99
C LYS A 30 -13.51 -23.34 33.56
N LEU A 31 -12.71 -22.28 33.74
CA LEU A 31 -13.19 -20.99 34.22
C LEU A 31 -14.18 -20.38 33.23
N ALA A 32 -13.87 -20.39 31.93
CA ALA A 32 -14.73 -19.90 30.86
C ALA A 32 -16.08 -20.63 30.85
N LEU A 33 -16.08 -21.96 30.97
CA LEU A 33 -17.30 -22.77 31.06
C LEU A 33 -18.17 -22.37 32.27
N GLN A 34 -17.57 -22.30 33.47
CA GLN A 34 -18.31 -21.94 34.69
C GLN A 34 -18.86 -20.51 34.63
N ARG A 35 -18.08 -19.58 34.07
CA ARG A 35 -18.51 -18.19 33.88
C ARG A 35 -19.65 -18.11 32.87
N ASP A 36 -19.53 -18.77 31.72
CA ASP A 36 -20.59 -18.80 30.70
C ASP A 36 -21.91 -19.34 31.28
N GLU A 37 -21.87 -20.44 32.04
CA GLU A 37 -23.05 -21.00 32.70
C GLU A 37 -23.66 -20.05 33.73
N LEU A 38 -22.84 -19.37 34.53
CA LEU A 38 -23.29 -18.39 35.51
C LEU A 38 -23.97 -17.21 34.83
N TRP A 39 -23.35 -16.66 33.78
CA TRP A 39 -23.92 -15.56 32.99
C TRP A 39 -25.20 -16.00 32.28
N ALA A 40 -25.27 -17.22 31.76
CA ALA A 40 -26.48 -17.75 31.16
C ALA A 40 -27.64 -17.87 32.17
N LYS A 41 -27.35 -18.15 33.44
CA LYS A 41 -28.37 -18.13 34.51
C LYS A 41 -28.78 -16.70 34.85
N GLN A 42 -27.83 -15.79 35.02
CA GLN A 42 -28.10 -14.38 35.35
C GLN A 42 -28.88 -13.66 34.24
N ARG A 43 -28.53 -13.88 32.97
CA ARG A 43 -29.27 -13.33 31.82
C ARG A 43 -30.71 -13.82 31.77
N ARG A 44 -30.96 -15.10 32.06
CA ARG A 44 -32.33 -15.62 32.15
C ARG A 44 -33.18 -14.97 33.25
N ILE A 45 -32.56 -14.62 34.37
CA ILE A 45 -33.26 -13.94 35.49
C ILE A 45 -33.55 -12.48 35.14
N ARG A 46 -32.54 -11.75 34.64
CA ARG A 46 -32.63 -10.29 34.42
C ARG A 46 -33.32 -9.93 33.09
N GLN A 47 -33.13 -10.75 32.06
CA GLN A 47 -33.65 -10.59 30.71
C GLN A 47 -34.23 -11.93 30.21
N PRO A 48 -35.43 -12.34 30.67
CA PRO A 48 -36.03 -13.64 30.31
C PRO A 48 -36.16 -13.89 28.79
N GLN A 49 -36.25 -12.81 28.00
CA GLN A 49 -36.30 -12.85 26.54
C GLN A 49 -35.04 -13.46 25.90
N SER A 50 -33.90 -13.46 26.61
CA SER A 50 -32.67 -14.16 26.18
C SER A 50 -32.88 -15.67 25.99
N ALA A 51 -33.85 -16.27 26.69
CA ALA A 51 -34.18 -17.69 26.53
C ALA A 51 -34.82 -18.03 25.18
N ALA A 52 -35.43 -17.04 24.52
CA ALA A 52 -36.08 -17.19 23.21
C ALA A 52 -35.13 -16.94 22.03
N LEU A 53 -33.86 -16.58 22.30
CA LEU A 53 -32.87 -16.40 21.24
C LEU A 53 -32.61 -17.72 20.51
N LYS A 54 -32.60 -17.64 19.19
CA LYS A 54 -32.35 -18.79 18.31
C LYS A 54 -30.90 -19.28 18.43
N LEU A 55 -30.63 -20.44 17.82
CA LEU A 55 -29.27 -20.95 17.69
C LEU A 55 -28.34 -19.88 17.07
N GLY A 56 -27.11 -19.79 17.55
CA GLY A 56 -26.10 -18.84 17.07
C GLY A 56 -25.90 -17.62 17.97
N TRP A 57 -26.90 -17.24 18.77
CA TRP A 57 -26.74 -16.19 19.77
C TRP A 57 -26.06 -16.72 21.05
N PRO A 58 -25.15 -15.96 21.67
CA PRO A 58 -24.55 -16.36 22.95
C PRO A 58 -25.64 -16.40 24.02
N LYS A 59 -25.74 -17.51 24.75
CA LYS A 59 -26.68 -17.66 25.86
C LYS A 59 -26.10 -17.15 27.19
N GLY A 60 -24.80 -17.31 27.37
CA GLY A 60 -24.03 -16.77 28.49
C GLY A 60 -23.23 -15.56 28.05
N LEU A 61 -21.91 -15.71 28.06
CA LEU A 61 -20.95 -14.70 27.63
C LEU A 61 -20.72 -14.75 26.12
N PRO A 62 -20.44 -13.59 25.49
CA PRO A 62 -19.94 -13.58 24.13
C PRO A 62 -18.50 -14.13 24.09
N VAL A 63 -18.08 -14.68 22.95
CA VAL A 63 -16.80 -15.40 22.82
C VAL A 63 -15.58 -14.58 23.23
N GLN A 64 -15.58 -13.28 22.91
CA GLN A 64 -14.49 -12.35 23.21
C GLN A 64 -14.33 -12.07 24.70
N ALA A 65 -15.30 -12.48 25.54
CA ALA A 65 -15.27 -12.35 26.99
C ALA A 65 -14.95 -13.68 27.72
N LEU A 66 -14.77 -14.79 26.97
CA LEU A 66 -14.48 -16.10 27.56
C LEU A 66 -13.03 -16.20 28.04
N LEU A 67 -12.11 -15.52 27.36
CA LEU A 67 -10.68 -15.53 27.66
C LEU A 67 -10.18 -14.11 27.98
N PRO A 68 -9.09 -13.98 28.75
CA PRO A 68 -8.53 -12.68 29.12
C PRO A 68 -8.12 -11.75 27.99
N SER A 69 -7.66 -12.30 26.86
CA SER A 69 -7.17 -11.52 25.73
C SER A 69 -7.20 -12.36 24.45
N ILE A 70 -7.01 -11.70 23.31
CA ILE A 70 -6.95 -12.36 21.99
C ILE A 70 -5.78 -13.33 21.85
N ASP A 71 -4.67 -13.08 22.56
CA ASP A 71 -3.50 -13.96 22.54
C ASP A 71 -3.81 -15.33 23.14
N TRP A 72 -4.66 -15.37 24.18
CA TRP A 72 -5.15 -16.62 24.74
C TRP A 72 -6.03 -17.38 23.75
N ALA A 73 -6.93 -16.69 23.02
CA ALA A 73 -7.72 -17.33 21.98
C ALA A 73 -6.83 -17.89 20.85
N SER A 74 -5.76 -17.17 20.50
CA SER A 74 -4.77 -17.60 19.53
C SER A 74 -4.00 -18.85 20.01
N ALA A 75 -3.71 -18.94 21.31
CA ALA A 75 -3.11 -20.13 21.92
C ALA A 75 -4.07 -21.33 21.91
N VAL A 76 -5.38 -21.13 22.10
CA VAL A 76 -6.39 -22.20 21.97
C VAL A 76 -6.44 -22.77 20.56
N PHE A 77 -6.29 -21.94 19.51
CA PHE A 77 -6.22 -22.46 18.14
C PHE A 77 -5.00 -23.35 17.88
N LYS A 78 -3.89 -23.13 18.61
CA LYS A 78 -2.67 -23.95 18.53
C LYS A 78 -2.80 -25.26 19.32
N ASP A 79 -3.51 -25.25 20.44
CA ASP A 79 -3.77 -26.44 21.25
C ASP A 79 -5.24 -26.50 21.68
N LYS A 80 -6.10 -26.93 20.75
CA LYS A 80 -7.54 -27.10 20.99
C LYS A 80 -7.83 -28.16 22.07
N SER A 81 -6.91 -29.11 22.28
CA SER A 81 -7.09 -30.20 23.23
C SER A 81 -6.98 -29.72 24.69
N ALA A 82 -6.21 -28.66 24.94
CA ALA A 82 -6.07 -28.07 26.25
C ALA A 82 -7.27 -27.19 26.66
N ALA A 83 -8.06 -26.70 25.71
CA ALA A 83 -9.23 -25.85 25.99
C ALA A 83 -10.45 -26.23 25.11
N PRO A 84 -11.03 -27.42 25.31
CA PRO A 84 -12.07 -27.95 24.44
C PRO A 84 -13.38 -27.16 24.44
N PHE A 85 -13.77 -26.54 25.56
CA PHE A 85 -15.00 -25.73 25.62
C PHE A 85 -14.85 -24.46 24.78
N VAL A 86 -13.76 -23.71 24.98
CA VAL A 86 -13.51 -22.47 24.23
C VAL A 86 -13.21 -22.77 22.76
N ALA A 87 -12.42 -23.81 22.47
CA ALA A 87 -12.14 -24.21 21.08
C ALA A 87 -13.42 -24.48 20.30
N LYS A 88 -14.39 -25.19 20.90
CA LYS A 88 -15.70 -25.43 20.29
C LYS A 88 -16.45 -24.13 20.00
N ARG A 89 -16.49 -23.18 20.93
CA ARG A 89 -17.16 -21.88 20.74
C ARG A 89 -16.51 -21.06 19.63
N LEU A 90 -15.18 -21.04 19.57
CA LEU A 90 -14.41 -20.37 18.50
C LEU A 90 -14.73 -20.98 17.13
N ASP A 91 -14.69 -22.31 17.01
CA ASP A 91 -14.97 -23.01 15.73
C ASP A 91 -16.42 -22.80 15.26
N GLU A 92 -17.41 -22.81 16.17
CA GLU A 92 -18.82 -22.54 15.85
C GLU A 92 -19.04 -21.14 15.25
N ILE A 93 -18.19 -20.18 15.60
CA ILE A 93 -18.28 -18.79 15.12
C ILE A 93 -17.51 -18.62 13.82
N LEU A 94 -16.29 -19.14 13.76
CA LEU A 94 -15.41 -19.03 12.59
C LEU A 94 -15.94 -19.80 11.39
N PHE A 95 -16.32 -21.06 11.59
CA PHE A 95 -16.79 -21.97 10.54
C PHE A 95 -18.29 -22.17 10.64
N CYS A 96 -19.02 -21.06 10.67
CA CYS A 96 -20.45 -21.02 10.93
C CYS A 96 -21.31 -21.64 9.80
N ASN A 97 -22.52 -22.06 10.15
CA ASN A 97 -23.52 -22.58 9.21
C ASN A 97 -24.37 -21.44 8.62
N SER A 98 -24.52 -21.39 7.28
CA SER A 98 -25.29 -20.34 6.59
C SER A 98 -26.71 -20.17 7.12
N LYS A 99 -27.43 -21.26 7.42
CA LYS A 99 -28.81 -21.19 7.95
C LYS A 99 -28.88 -20.51 9.31
N THR A 100 -27.83 -20.62 10.12
CA THR A 100 -27.78 -20.01 11.45
C THR A 100 -27.46 -18.52 11.36
N VAL A 101 -26.45 -18.16 10.57
CA VAL A 101 -25.96 -16.78 10.52
C VAL A 101 -26.79 -15.86 9.64
N LEU A 102 -27.53 -16.39 8.67
CA LEU A 102 -28.53 -15.64 7.89
C LEU A 102 -29.89 -15.53 8.61
N SER A 103 -29.99 -16.00 9.86
CA SER A 103 -31.24 -15.82 10.60
C SER A 103 -31.44 -14.33 10.91
N PRO A 104 -32.67 -13.80 10.70
CA PRO A 104 -32.95 -12.39 10.92
C PRO A 104 -32.84 -12.06 12.41
N ILE A 105 -32.42 -10.82 12.70
CA ILE A 105 -32.40 -10.30 14.07
C ILE A 105 -33.83 -10.41 14.65
N PRO A 106 -33.96 -10.94 15.88
CA PRO A 106 -35.24 -10.94 16.58
C PRO A 106 -35.84 -9.54 16.68
N ARG A 107 -37.14 -9.38 16.37
CA ARG A 107 -37.88 -8.10 16.51
C ARG A 107 -37.77 -7.48 17.90
N SER A 108 -37.49 -8.30 18.93
CA SER A 108 -37.20 -7.84 20.28
C SER A 108 -35.70 -8.00 20.56
N THR A 109 -34.97 -6.90 20.49
CA THR A 109 -33.51 -6.84 20.70
C THR A 109 -33.11 -6.81 22.18
N ARG A 110 -34.08 -6.62 23.09
CA ARG A 110 -33.90 -6.61 24.55
C ARG A 110 -33.26 -7.89 25.10
N GLY A 111 -33.47 -9.04 24.46
CA GLY A 111 -32.83 -10.30 24.85
C GLY A 111 -31.36 -10.41 24.42
N ILE A 112 -30.96 -9.64 23.41
CA ILE A 112 -29.61 -9.58 22.84
C ILE A 112 -28.74 -8.66 23.70
N SER A 113 -29.18 -7.41 23.92
CA SER A 113 -28.42 -6.38 24.64
C SER A 113 -26.99 -6.28 24.09
N GLY A 114 -25.94 -6.18 24.91
CA GLY A 114 -24.54 -6.17 24.48
C GLY A 114 -23.94 -7.56 24.21
N PHE A 115 -24.73 -8.64 24.19
CA PHE A 115 -24.22 -10.01 24.09
C PHE A 115 -24.26 -10.51 22.65
N VAL A 116 -23.22 -10.14 21.90
CA VAL A 116 -23.01 -10.58 20.52
C VAL A 116 -21.61 -11.15 20.38
N ASP A 117 -21.51 -12.33 19.77
CA ASP A 117 -20.21 -12.96 19.46
C ASP A 117 -19.49 -12.15 18.37
N SER A 118 -18.23 -11.78 18.57
CA SER A 118 -17.46 -11.05 17.54
C SER A 118 -16.81 -12.00 16.55
N LEU A 119 -17.23 -11.97 15.29
CA LEU A 119 -16.57 -12.73 14.23
C LEU A 119 -15.17 -12.18 13.93
N PRO A 120 -14.97 -10.85 13.83
CA PRO A 120 -13.64 -10.30 13.71
C PRO A 120 -12.71 -10.84 14.80
N TYR A 121 -13.08 -10.77 16.09
CA TYR A 121 -12.28 -11.29 17.22
C TYR A 121 -11.71 -12.68 16.95
N VAL A 122 -12.57 -13.58 16.48
CA VAL A 122 -12.21 -14.96 16.20
C VAL A 122 -11.31 -15.09 14.97
N ILE A 123 -11.55 -14.32 13.91
CA ILE A 123 -10.68 -14.34 12.71
C ILE A 123 -9.27 -13.86 13.07
N THR A 124 -9.10 -12.77 13.82
CA THR A 124 -7.75 -12.33 14.20
C THR A 124 -7.05 -13.30 15.13
N ALA A 125 -7.76 -13.86 16.11
CA ALA A 125 -7.18 -14.92 16.95
C ALA A 125 -6.74 -16.14 16.12
N PHE A 126 -7.52 -16.52 15.10
CA PHE A 126 -7.20 -17.63 14.22
C PHE A 126 -5.99 -17.32 13.32
N CYS A 127 -5.94 -16.13 12.73
CA CYS A 127 -4.88 -15.71 11.81
C CYS A 127 -3.62 -15.16 12.51
N ALA A 128 -3.57 -15.13 13.84
CA ALA A 128 -2.42 -14.69 14.63
C ALA A 128 -1.25 -15.69 14.57
N CYS A 129 -0.48 -15.60 13.48
CA CYS A 129 0.69 -16.45 13.21
C CYS A 129 1.94 -15.62 12.97
N LYS A 130 3.11 -16.17 13.34
CA LYS A 130 4.42 -15.54 13.08
C LYS A 130 4.94 -15.84 11.66
N SER A 131 4.47 -16.91 11.04
CA SER A 131 4.86 -17.33 9.70
C SER A 131 3.92 -16.72 8.66
N GLU A 132 4.49 -16.07 7.64
CA GLU A 132 3.75 -15.55 6.48
C GLU A 132 2.93 -16.64 5.78
N VAL A 133 3.53 -17.84 5.62
CA VAL A 133 2.92 -18.97 4.92
C VAL A 133 1.71 -19.48 5.68
N GLU A 134 1.89 -19.76 6.98
CA GLU A 134 0.81 -20.26 7.84
C GLU A 134 -0.31 -19.22 7.97
N GLN A 135 0.03 -17.93 8.12
CA GLN A 135 -0.95 -16.86 8.15
C GLN A 135 -1.75 -16.78 6.84
N SER A 136 -1.06 -16.90 5.70
CA SER A 136 -1.73 -16.91 4.39
C SER A 136 -2.69 -18.09 4.26
N GLU A 137 -2.28 -19.30 4.64
CA GLU A 137 -3.12 -20.50 4.59
C GLU A 137 -4.38 -20.36 5.45
N ARG A 138 -4.24 -19.80 6.67
CA ARG A 138 -5.39 -19.57 7.56
C ARG A 138 -6.35 -18.52 7.01
N ILE A 139 -5.85 -17.42 6.44
CA ILE A 139 -6.69 -16.41 5.80
C ILE A 139 -7.44 -17.01 4.61
N ILE A 140 -6.75 -17.79 3.77
CA ILE A 140 -7.36 -18.49 2.62
C ILE A 140 -8.45 -19.45 3.11
N GLN A 141 -8.20 -20.21 4.19
CA GLN A 141 -9.20 -21.12 4.75
C GLN A 141 -10.47 -20.38 5.22
N VAL A 142 -10.32 -19.20 5.84
CA VAL A 142 -11.46 -18.35 6.21
C VAL A 142 -12.19 -17.90 4.95
N TRP A 143 -11.46 -17.35 3.97
CA TRP A 143 -12.03 -16.89 2.70
C TRP A 143 -12.82 -17.99 1.98
N GLU A 144 -12.23 -19.16 1.78
CA GLU A 144 -12.85 -20.31 1.11
C GLU A 144 -14.11 -20.79 1.81
N HIS A 145 -14.14 -20.77 3.15
CA HIS A 145 -15.34 -21.13 3.90
C HIS A 145 -16.50 -20.17 3.58
N TYR A 146 -16.24 -18.87 3.62
CA TYR A 146 -17.24 -17.83 3.41
C TYR A 146 -17.73 -17.76 1.96
N THR A 147 -16.84 -17.90 0.97
CA THR A 147 -17.21 -17.95 -0.45
C THR A 147 -17.95 -19.23 -0.84
N ARG A 148 -17.80 -20.31 -0.07
CA ARG A 148 -18.55 -21.56 -0.30
C ARG A 148 -19.98 -21.47 0.22
N ILE A 149 -20.21 -20.75 1.31
CA ILE A 149 -21.52 -20.66 1.95
C ILE A 149 -22.36 -19.48 1.45
N PHE A 150 -21.73 -18.46 0.85
CA PHE A 150 -22.38 -17.27 0.32
C PHE A 150 -22.03 -17.04 -1.16
N PRO A 151 -22.96 -16.54 -1.99
CA PRO A 151 -22.63 -16.13 -3.35
C PRO A 151 -21.50 -15.10 -3.40
N ALA A 152 -20.68 -15.14 -4.45
CA ALA A 152 -19.54 -14.24 -4.61
C ALA A 152 -19.92 -12.76 -4.55
N GLN A 153 -21.07 -12.41 -5.14
CA GLN A 153 -21.60 -11.04 -5.19
C GLN A 153 -22.49 -10.67 -3.99
N SER A 154 -22.56 -11.52 -2.95
CA SER A 154 -23.33 -11.16 -1.76
C SER A 154 -22.59 -10.10 -0.94
N LYS A 155 -23.35 -9.23 -0.28
CA LYS A 155 -22.80 -8.27 0.69
C LYS A 155 -21.93 -8.92 1.75
N TYR A 156 -22.26 -10.14 2.19
CA TYR A 156 -21.49 -10.85 3.22
C TYR A 156 -20.09 -11.23 2.73
N THR A 157 -19.99 -11.74 1.50
CA THR A 157 -18.70 -12.08 0.89
C THR A 157 -17.82 -10.83 0.74
N ARG A 158 -18.42 -9.71 0.32
CA ARG A 158 -17.76 -8.40 0.25
C ARG A 158 -17.25 -7.93 1.62
N HIS A 159 -18.09 -7.96 2.65
CA HIS A 159 -17.72 -7.53 4.00
C HIS A 159 -16.54 -8.35 4.55
N ILE A 160 -16.56 -9.67 4.34
CA ILE A 160 -15.47 -10.55 4.74
C ILE A 160 -14.20 -10.23 3.95
N LYS A 161 -14.28 -10.07 2.62
CA LYS A 161 -13.13 -9.70 1.78
C LYS A 161 -12.50 -8.39 2.27
N GLN A 162 -13.31 -7.35 2.46
CA GLN A 162 -12.84 -6.06 2.93
C GLN A 162 -12.22 -6.12 4.32
N TYR A 163 -12.88 -6.81 5.26
CA TYR A 163 -12.35 -7.00 6.59
C TYR A 163 -10.96 -7.68 6.55
N LEU A 164 -10.81 -8.75 5.75
CA LEU A 164 -9.52 -9.43 5.59
C LEU A 164 -8.46 -8.52 4.95
N LEU A 165 -8.81 -7.76 3.92
CA LEU A 165 -7.86 -6.85 3.27
C LEU A 165 -7.42 -5.70 4.19
N GLN A 166 -8.36 -5.05 4.89
CA GLN A 166 -8.04 -3.96 5.81
C GLN A 166 -7.12 -4.40 6.95
N ASN A 167 -7.31 -5.61 7.49
CA ASN A 167 -6.53 -6.10 8.62
C ASN A 167 -5.20 -6.74 8.21
N TYR A 168 -5.11 -7.32 7.01
CA TYR A 168 -3.96 -8.16 6.63
C TYR A 168 -3.15 -7.65 5.43
N ALA A 169 -3.68 -6.77 4.56
CA ALA A 169 -2.92 -6.31 3.39
C ALA A 169 -1.61 -5.60 3.75
N CYS A 170 -1.61 -4.87 4.86
CA CYS A 170 -0.46 -4.10 5.36
C CYS A 170 0.19 -4.69 6.63
N ALA A 171 -0.29 -5.84 7.13
CA ALA A 171 0.20 -6.47 8.36
C ALA A 171 1.66 -6.94 8.25
N LYS A 172 2.31 -7.18 9.39
CA LYS A 172 3.65 -7.78 9.44
C LYS A 172 3.61 -9.09 10.24
N PRO A 173 4.01 -10.24 9.67
CA PRO A 173 4.39 -10.45 8.25
C PRO A 173 3.21 -10.19 7.29
N ARG A 174 3.49 -9.86 6.02
CA ARG A 174 2.46 -9.62 5.00
C ARG A 174 2.05 -10.95 4.36
N PRO A 175 0.81 -11.44 4.49
CA PRO A 175 0.37 -12.71 3.91
C PRO A 175 0.12 -12.59 2.40
N ARG A 176 1.19 -12.47 1.61
CA ARG A 176 1.13 -12.10 0.18
C ARG A 176 0.23 -13.02 -0.65
N LYS A 177 0.33 -14.33 -0.45
CA LYS A 177 -0.47 -15.33 -1.17
C LYS A 177 -1.97 -15.15 -0.92
N ALA A 178 -2.36 -14.87 0.33
CA ALA A 178 -3.76 -14.63 0.66
C ALA A 178 -4.27 -13.31 0.05
N VAL A 179 -3.46 -12.25 0.12
CA VAL A 179 -3.82 -10.96 -0.47
C VAL A 179 -3.97 -11.07 -1.99
N GLN A 180 -3.10 -11.81 -2.68
CA GLN A 180 -3.24 -12.11 -4.12
C GLN A 180 -4.55 -12.81 -4.48
N ILE A 181 -5.04 -13.72 -3.62
CA ILE A 181 -6.29 -14.46 -3.85
C ILE A 181 -7.50 -13.57 -3.58
N LEU A 182 -7.44 -12.76 -2.52
CA LEU A 182 -8.52 -11.87 -2.11
C LEU A 182 -8.68 -10.69 -3.07
N ASP A 183 -7.56 -10.14 -3.52
CA ASP A 183 -7.47 -8.92 -4.33
C ASP A 183 -6.52 -9.17 -5.50
N PRO A 184 -6.93 -10.01 -6.48
CA PRO A 184 -6.10 -10.30 -7.64
C PRO A 184 -5.91 -9.03 -8.47
N LEU A 185 -4.68 -8.79 -8.89
CA LEU A 185 -4.38 -7.69 -9.82
C LEU A 185 -4.90 -8.07 -11.21
N ILE A 186 -6.00 -7.44 -11.64
CA ILE A 186 -6.61 -7.65 -12.96
C ILE A 186 -6.13 -6.54 -13.90
N LEU A 187 -5.21 -6.89 -14.79
CA LEU A 187 -4.62 -5.95 -15.74
C LEU A 187 -5.36 -5.98 -17.08
N GLY A 188 -5.46 -4.81 -17.73
CA GLY A 188 -5.99 -4.69 -19.08
C GLY A 188 -5.00 -5.25 -20.09
N ALA A 189 -5.48 -6.10 -21.01
CA ALA A 189 -4.64 -6.66 -22.05
C ALA A 189 -4.00 -5.55 -22.91
N LEU A 190 -2.72 -5.70 -23.23
CA LEU A 190 -2.03 -4.74 -24.09
C LEU A 190 -2.56 -4.86 -25.53
N PRO A 191 -3.03 -3.76 -26.16
CA PRO A 191 -3.48 -3.79 -27.55
C PRO A 191 -2.36 -4.28 -28.48
N GLY A 192 -2.71 -4.98 -29.56
CA GLY A 192 -1.77 -5.28 -30.66
C GLY A 192 -0.86 -6.49 -30.51
N LEU A 193 -0.90 -7.25 -29.41
CA LEU A 193 -0.17 -8.52 -29.30
C LEU A 193 -0.69 -9.59 -30.28
N GLU A 194 -1.94 -9.47 -30.75
CA GLU A 194 -2.59 -10.48 -31.60
C GLU A 194 -2.89 -10.04 -33.04
N ASN A 195 -2.93 -8.75 -33.39
CA ASN A 195 -3.20 -8.28 -34.76
C ASN A 195 -2.59 -6.88 -35.02
N SER A 196 -1.46 -6.81 -35.73
CA SER A 196 -0.74 -5.56 -36.03
C SER A 196 -1.07 -5.01 -37.42
N THR A 197 -2.05 -4.10 -37.51
CA THR A 197 -2.21 -3.18 -38.66
C THR A 197 -2.62 -1.76 -38.27
N ALA A 198 -2.73 -1.44 -36.97
CA ALA A 198 -3.18 -0.13 -36.54
C ALA A 198 -2.08 0.93 -36.70
N SER A 199 -2.33 1.90 -37.58
CA SER A 199 -1.44 3.05 -37.83
C SER A 199 -1.72 4.23 -36.90
N GLU A 200 -2.82 4.21 -36.16
CA GLU A 200 -3.26 5.31 -35.29
C GLU A 200 -3.10 4.92 -33.80
N PRO A 201 -2.62 5.83 -32.94
CA PRO A 201 -2.55 5.60 -31.49
C PRO A 201 -3.91 5.23 -30.91
N SER A 202 -3.96 4.10 -30.20
CA SER A 202 -5.20 3.63 -29.56
C SER A 202 -5.23 4.00 -28.08
N GLU A 203 -6.41 4.38 -27.58
CA GLU A 203 -6.66 4.58 -26.16
C GLU A 203 -6.64 3.23 -25.42
N TRP A 204 -5.99 3.19 -24.27
CA TRP A 204 -5.82 1.96 -23.50
C TRP A 204 -6.01 2.17 -22.00
N ASN A 205 -6.89 1.38 -21.41
CA ASN A 205 -7.06 1.29 -19.96
C ASN A 205 -6.24 0.10 -19.41
N PRO A 206 -5.15 0.36 -18.66
CA PRO A 206 -4.33 -0.70 -18.08
C PRO A 206 -4.96 -1.36 -16.85
N TYR A 207 -6.00 -0.76 -16.27
CA TYR A 207 -6.66 -1.26 -15.06
C TYR A 207 -8.19 -1.17 -15.16
N PRO A 208 -8.82 -2.16 -15.84
CA PRO A 208 -10.26 -2.17 -16.11
C PRO A 208 -11.14 -2.12 -14.85
N ALA A 209 -10.60 -2.57 -13.71
CA ALA A 209 -11.31 -2.60 -12.43
C ALA A 209 -11.83 -1.22 -11.98
N ILE A 210 -11.19 -0.12 -12.43
CA ILE A 210 -11.66 1.25 -12.15
C ILE A 210 -13.05 1.50 -12.77
N LEU A 211 -13.32 0.95 -13.96
CA LEU A 211 -14.58 1.13 -14.67
C LEU A 211 -15.67 0.25 -14.07
N ASP A 212 -15.35 -0.99 -13.70
CA ASP A 212 -16.33 -1.93 -13.10
C ASP A 212 -16.83 -1.44 -11.74
N ALA A 213 -15.96 -0.80 -10.95
CA ALA A 213 -16.33 -0.23 -9.65
C ALA A 213 -17.21 1.02 -9.73
N SER A 214 -17.32 1.66 -10.91
CA SER A 214 -18.24 2.79 -11.15
C SER A 214 -19.66 2.35 -11.50
N SER A 215 -19.86 1.06 -11.79
CA SER A 215 -21.20 0.51 -11.90
C SER A 215 -21.73 0.31 -10.48
N ASP A 216 -22.44 1.32 -9.98
CA ASP A 216 -23.27 1.22 -8.79
C ASP A 216 -24.31 0.12 -9.03
N ILE A 217 -23.95 -1.13 -8.75
CA ILE A 217 -24.93 -2.18 -8.57
C ILE A 217 -25.63 -1.80 -7.26
N GLU A 218 -26.68 -0.99 -7.38
CA GLU A 218 -27.72 -0.83 -6.37
C GLU A 218 -28.28 -2.23 -6.11
N MET A 219 -27.60 -2.98 -5.24
CA MET A 219 -28.15 -4.21 -4.72
C MET A 219 -29.23 -3.79 -3.75
N ASP A 220 -30.46 -4.11 -4.13
CA ASP A 220 -31.68 -3.94 -3.36
C ASP A 220 -31.53 -4.71 -2.03
N ASP A 221 -30.96 -4.03 -1.03
CA ASP A 221 -30.57 -4.61 0.26
C ASP A 221 -31.71 -4.51 1.28
N GLU A 222 -32.95 -4.67 0.79
CA GLU A 222 -34.21 -4.48 1.53
C GLU A 222 -34.54 -5.67 2.48
N GLY A 223 -33.52 -6.46 2.83
CA GLY A 223 -33.63 -7.60 3.74
C GLY A 223 -33.44 -7.20 5.20
N PRO A 224 -34.10 -7.88 6.17
CA PRO A 224 -33.84 -7.64 7.58
C PRO A 224 -32.39 -8.01 7.92
N ALA A 225 -31.74 -7.16 8.72
CA ALA A 225 -30.39 -7.44 9.21
C ALA A 225 -30.33 -8.82 9.92
N THR A 226 -29.18 -9.46 9.78
CA THR A 226 -28.93 -10.87 10.12
C THR A 226 -27.95 -11.00 11.28
N LEU A 227 -27.90 -12.18 11.89
CA LEU A 227 -26.91 -12.50 12.92
C LEU A 227 -25.46 -12.28 12.40
N LEU A 228 -25.17 -12.59 11.13
CA LEU A 228 -23.83 -12.40 10.57
C LEU A 228 -23.40 -10.93 10.60
N GLU A 229 -24.29 -10.02 10.20
CA GLU A 229 -24.04 -8.58 10.24
C GLU A 229 -23.76 -8.12 11.66
N CYS A 230 -24.56 -8.57 12.65
CA CYS A 230 -24.27 -8.27 14.05
C CYS A 230 -22.87 -8.71 14.46
N ARG A 231 -22.44 -9.93 14.07
CA ARG A 231 -21.11 -10.44 14.42
C ARG A 231 -19.99 -9.67 13.73
N LEU A 232 -20.20 -9.22 12.49
CA LEU A 232 -19.23 -8.43 11.71
C LEU A 232 -19.10 -7.00 12.21
N SER A 233 -20.21 -6.36 12.57
CA SER A 233 -20.25 -4.97 13.03
C SER A 233 -19.84 -4.79 14.49
N THR A 234 -19.55 -5.88 15.22
CA THR A 234 -18.96 -5.77 16.56
C THR A 234 -17.57 -5.14 16.47
N TYR A 235 -17.47 -3.84 16.76
CA TYR A 235 -16.20 -3.12 16.73
C TYR A 235 -15.23 -3.63 17.80
N TRP A 236 -13.96 -3.66 17.39
CA TRP A 236 -12.86 -4.33 18.06
C TRP A 236 -12.47 -3.81 19.45
N PHE A 237 -12.84 -2.59 19.82
CA PHE A 237 -12.15 -1.95 20.95
C PHE A 237 -12.97 -1.03 21.85
N PHE A 238 -14.22 -0.71 21.57
CA PHE A 238 -14.90 0.31 22.38
C PHE A 238 -16.11 -0.22 23.10
N HIS A 239 -15.84 -0.45 24.38
CA HIS A 239 -16.76 -0.72 25.46
C HIS A 239 -17.36 -2.14 25.44
N ILE A 240 -16.66 -3.05 26.11
CA ILE A 240 -17.33 -3.79 27.19
C ILE A 240 -17.86 -2.71 28.15
N THR A 241 -18.95 -2.02 27.76
CA THR A 241 -19.75 -1.25 28.70
C THR A 241 -20.21 -2.32 29.66
N ASN A 242 -19.68 -2.20 30.88
CA ASN A 242 -19.60 -3.22 31.91
C ASN A 242 -20.97 -3.57 32.52
N ASP A 243 -22.03 -3.54 31.74
CA ASP A 243 -23.38 -3.52 32.26
C ASP A 243 -24.37 -4.34 31.44
N PHE A 244 -25.24 -5.04 32.17
CA PHE A 244 -26.41 -5.74 31.62
C PHE A 244 -27.34 -4.81 30.84
N TYR A 245 -27.19 -3.49 31.00
CA TYR A 245 -28.05 -2.47 30.41
C TYR A 245 -27.51 -1.88 29.10
N ALA A 246 -26.40 -2.39 28.57
CA ALA A 246 -25.94 -2.00 27.24
C ALA A 246 -27.07 -2.21 26.21
N THR A 247 -27.41 -1.14 25.48
CA THR A 247 -28.40 -1.20 24.40
C THR A 247 -27.81 -1.94 23.22
N PHE A 248 -28.61 -2.81 22.61
CA PHE A 248 -28.23 -3.41 21.34
C PHE A 248 -28.22 -2.33 20.26
N GLU A 249 -27.11 -2.20 19.56
CA GLU A 249 -26.97 -1.35 18.39
C GLU A 249 -27.14 -2.22 17.15
N GLU A 250 -28.06 -1.81 16.26
CA GLU A 250 -28.22 -2.49 14.99
C GLU A 250 -26.97 -2.27 14.12
N PRO A 251 -26.53 -3.30 13.37
CA PRO A 251 -25.34 -3.20 12.55
C PRO A 251 -25.54 -2.12 11.47
N SER A 252 -24.55 -1.26 11.30
CA SER A 252 -24.51 -0.35 10.14
C SER A 252 -24.41 -1.18 8.85
N THR A 253 -25.22 -0.79 7.86
CA THR A 253 -25.23 -1.34 6.50
C THR A 253 -24.26 -0.63 5.56
N ASP A 254 -23.73 0.52 5.99
CA ASP A 254 -22.93 1.39 5.13
C ASP A 254 -21.49 0.87 5.10
N ILE A 255 -21.20 0.07 4.08
CA ILE A 255 -19.84 -0.34 3.78
C ILE A 255 -19.46 0.31 2.46
N GLU A 256 -18.68 1.39 2.56
CA GLU A 256 -17.98 1.93 1.41
C GLU A 256 -16.90 0.91 0.99
N GLU A 257 -17.06 0.34 -0.21
CA GLU A 257 -15.98 -0.41 -0.82
C GLU A 257 -14.82 0.55 -1.09
N PRO A 258 -13.58 0.16 -0.74
CA PRO A 258 -12.42 0.95 -1.14
C PRO A 258 -12.38 0.98 -2.67
N LYS A 259 -12.56 2.18 -3.24
CA LYS A 259 -12.52 2.40 -4.68
C LYS A 259 -11.15 1.94 -5.21
N PRO A 260 -11.10 1.13 -6.29
CA PRO A 260 -9.84 0.73 -6.90
C PRO A 260 -9.01 1.97 -7.22
N CYS A 261 -7.75 1.97 -6.79
CA CYS A 261 -6.86 3.09 -7.02
C CYS A 261 -5.94 2.77 -8.19
N ALA A 262 -5.77 3.71 -9.13
CA ALA A 262 -4.77 3.56 -10.19
C ALA A 262 -3.36 3.28 -9.64
N LEU A 263 -3.05 3.68 -8.39
CA LEU A 263 -1.79 3.35 -7.72
C LEU A 263 -1.57 1.84 -7.53
N ASP A 264 -2.63 1.03 -7.44
CA ASP A 264 -2.54 -0.41 -7.20
C ASP A 264 -1.78 -1.13 -8.32
N ILE A 265 -1.76 -0.60 -9.55
CA ILE A 265 -0.98 -1.16 -10.67
C ILE A 265 0.54 -1.01 -10.48
N TRP A 266 0.97 0.08 -9.85
CA TRP A 266 2.40 0.39 -9.62
C TRP A 266 2.86 0.02 -8.20
N GLN A 267 1.92 -0.21 -7.30
CA GLN A 267 2.15 -0.74 -5.95
C GLN A 267 1.35 -2.02 -5.68
N PRO A 268 1.42 -3.04 -6.55
CA PRO A 268 0.62 -4.22 -6.34
C PRO A 268 1.00 -4.89 -5.03
N LYS A 269 -0.05 -5.33 -4.32
CA LYS A 269 0.06 -5.97 -3.01
C LYS A 269 0.68 -7.39 -3.11
N CYS A 270 0.91 -7.86 -4.33
CA CYS A 270 1.46 -9.16 -4.66
C CYS A 270 3.00 -9.16 -4.78
N ASN A 271 3.59 -10.35 -4.82
CA ASN A 271 5.02 -10.48 -5.13
C ASN A 271 5.27 -10.30 -6.64
N PHE A 272 5.99 -9.24 -7.03
CA PHE A 272 6.32 -8.97 -8.44
C PHE A 272 7.07 -10.11 -9.13
N CYS A 273 7.84 -10.92 -8.39
CA CYS A 273 8.55 -12.05 -8.98
C CYS A 273 7.59 -13.10 -9.57
N GLU A 274 6.38 -13.20 -9.03
CA GLU A 274 5.35 -14.19 -9.41
C GLU A 274 4.46 -13.72 -10.57
N LEU A 275 4.50 -12.43 -10.91
CA LEU A 275 3.76 -11.89 -12.06
C LEU A 275 4.31 -12.46 -13.38
N SER A 276 3.40 -12.71 -14.33
CA SER A 276 3.78 -13.16 -15.67
C SER A 276 4.62 -12.09 -16.38
N LEU A 277 5.34 -12.48 -17.43
CA LEU A 277 6.09 -11.50 -18.22
C LEU A 277 5.15 -10.47 -18.86
N VAL A 278 3.97 -10.90 -19.32
CA VAL A 278 2.97 -10.01 -19.93
C VAL A 278 2.46 -8.97 -18.92
N ASP A 279 2.17 -9.39 -17.69
CA ASP A 279 1.72 -8.47 -16.63
C ASP A 279 2.79 -7.42 -16.31
N LYS A 280 4.06 -7.83 -16.28
CA LYS A 280 5.19 -6.92 -16.06
C LYS A 280 5.31 -5.90 -17.19
N GLU A 281 5.11 -6.31 -18.45
CA GLU A 281 5.08 -5.39 -19.60
C GLU A 281 3.94 -4.37 -19.46
N ILE A 282 2.73 -4.81 -19.10
CA ILE A 282 1.58 -3.92 -18.89
C ILE A 282 1.88 -2.87 -17.80
N ILE A 283 2.47 -3.29 -16.68
CA ILE A 283 2.86 -2.39 -15.60
C ILE A 283 3.94 -1.39 -16.05
N ILE A 284 4.94 -1.84 -16.83
CA ILE A 284 5.98 -0.97 -17.39
C ILE A 284 5.37 0.08 -18.32
N VAL A 285 4.59 -0.36 -19.30
CA VAL A 285 4.03 0.51 -20.34
C VAL A 285 3.09 1.54 -19.71
N SER A 286 2.23 1.13 -18.78
CA SER A 286 1.34 2.05 -18.06
C SER A 286 2.10 3.09 -17.24
N ALA A 287 3.17 2.71 -16.53
CA ALA A 287 4.00 3.64 -15.77
C ALA A 287 4.72 4.64 -16.70
N MET A 288 5.25 4.17 -17.84
CA MET A 288 5.95 5.03 -18.80
C MET A 288 5.02 6.05 -19.45
N LEU A 289 3.83 5.63 -19.88
CA LEU A 289 2.83 6.54 -20.43
C LEU A 289 2.36 7.56 -19.41
N PHE A 290 2.12 7.14 -18.16
CA PHE A 290 1.71 8.06 -17.11
C PHE A 290 2.80 9.12 -16.88
N LEU A 291 4.07 8.71 -16.77
CA LEU A 291 5.17 9.66 -16.64
C LEU A 291 5.28 10.59 -17.86
N ASP A 292 4.95 10.14 -19.07
CA ASP A 292 4.93 10.99 -20.28
C ASP A 292 3.83 12.04 -20.26
N THR A 293 2.74 11.83 -19.52
CA THR A 293 1.70 12.86 -19.33
C THR A 293 2.14 14.02 -18.42
N LEU A 294 3.27 13.88 -17.71
CA LEU A 294 3.77 14.94 -16.86
C LEU A 294 4.20 16.16 -17.68
N GLY A 295 3.95 17.34 -17.10
CA GLY A 295 4.41 18.62 -17.66
C GLY A 295 3.59 19.17 -18.82
N GLY A 296 2.38 18.66 -19.08
CA GLY A 296 1.44 19.19 -20.09
C GLY A 296 1.06 18.17 -21.14
N GLU A 297 0.99 18.58 -22.41
CA GLU A 297 0.67 17.66 -23.51
C GLU A 297 1.67 16.49 -23.56
N SER A 298 1.14 15.27 -23.71
CA SER A 298 1.95 14.06 -23.84
C SER A 298 2.90 14.20 -25.02
N SER A 299 4.18 13.85 -24.83
CA SER A 299 5.13 13.94 -25.94
C SER A 299 4.97 12.80 -26.93
N GLY A 300 4.16 11.79 -26.57
CA GLY A 300 3.86 10.69 -27.45
C GLY A 300 4.99 9.67 -27.46
N ILE A 301 5.46 9.24 -26.28
CA ILE A 301 6.51 8.21 -26.18
C ILE A 301 6.17 6.95 -26.98
N PHE A 302 4.88 6.61 -27.05
CA PHE A 302 4.32 5.58 -27.90
C PHE A 302 3.33 6.16 -28.93
N SER A 303 3.61 7.34 -29.50
CA SER A 303 2.88 7.81 -30.68
C SER A 303 3.22 7.03 -31.94
N THR A 304 4.39 6.39 -31.97
CA THR A 304 4.82 5.44 -32.99
C THR A 304 5.06 4.07 -32.36
N SER A 305 5.07 3.03 -33.19
CA SER A 305 5.40 1.68 -32.73
C SER A 305 6.85 1.58 -32.28
N PHE A 306 7.13 0.74 -31.29
CA PHE A 306 8.48 0.46 -30.82
C PHE A 306 8.82 -1.03 -30.93
N PRO A 307 9.96 -1.40 -31.55
CA PRO A 307 10.84 -0.54 -32.34
C PRO A 307 10.14 -0.01 -33.60
N GLU A 308 10.49 1.20 -34.01
CA GLU A 308 9.89 1.86 -35.17
C GLU A 308 10.12 1.02 -36.45
N ASN A 309 9.08 0.91 -37.29
CA ASN A 309 9.11 0.16 -38.56
C ASN A 309 9.40 -1.35 -38.43
N SER A 310 9.22 -1.93 -37.24
CA SER A 310 9.25 -3.39 -37.07
C SER A 310 7.96 -4.04 -37.60
N GLY A 311 8.09 -5.16 -38.31
CA GLY A 311 6.94 -5.98 -38.73
C GLY A 311 6.21 -6.66 -37.55
N SER A 312 6.84 -6.70 -36.39
CA SER A 312 6.26 -7.17 -35.12
C SER A 312 6.73 -6.22 -34.00
N PRO A 313 6.05 -5.08 -33.81
CA PRO A 313 6.44 -4.13 -32.76
C PRO A 313 6.16 -4.74 -31.38
N ARG A 314 7.05 -4.48 -30.42
CA ARG A 314 6.87 -4.88 -29.01
C ARG A 314 5.78 -4.04 -28.36
N TYR A 315 5.73 -2.74 -28.68
CA TYR A 315 4.69 -1.82 -28.23
C TYR A 315 4.08 -1.12 -29.45
N PRO A 316 2.76 -1.22 -29.68
CA PRO A 316 2.10 -0.45 -30.74
C PRO A 316 1.92 1.02 -30.34
N PRO A 317 1.45 1.88 -31.27
CA PRO A 317 1.05 3.24 -30.93
C PRO A 317 -0.10 3.24 -29.92
N LEU A 318 0.08 3.86 -28.75
CA LEU A 318 -0.90 3.81 -27.66
C LEU A 318 -0.77 5.01 -26.69
N TYR A 319 -1.89 5.36 -26.04
CA TYR A 319 -1.96 6.35 -24.96
C TYR A 319 -2.91 5.88 -23.85
N LEU A 320 -2.76 6.44 -22.64
CA LEU A 320 -3.60 6.07 -21.50
C LEU A 320 -5.00 6.64 -21.61
N ASP A 321 -5.97 5.81 -21.24
CA ASP A 321 -7.37 6.18 -21.08
C ASP A 321 -7.57 7.34 -20.09
N TYR A 322 -8.48 8.26 -20.46
CA TYR A 322 -8.75 9.45 -19.66
C TYR A 322 -9.32 9.13 -18.29
N ASP A 323 -10.23 8.15 -18.19
CA ASP A 323 -10.87 7.79 -16.91
C ASP A 323 -9.83 7.20 -15.95
N PHE A 324 -8.91 6.38 -16.46
CA PHE A 324 -7.74 5.90 -15.71
C PHE A 324 -6.92 7.07 -15.14
N LEU A 325 -6.53 8.03 -15.97
CA LEU A 325 -5.75 9.19 -15.52
C LEU A 325 -6.52 10.05 -14.51
N SER A 326 -7.81 10.23 -14.73
CA SER A 326 -8.68 11.01 -13.84
C SER A 326 -8.88 10.37 -12.46
N SER A 327 -8.70 9.04 -12.35
CA SER A 327 -8.78 8.31 -11.09
C SER A 327 -7.58 8.52 -10.16
N ILE A 328 -6.50 9.16 -10.66
CA ILE A 328 -5.29 9.42 -9.87
C ILE A 328 -5.52 10.66 -8.99
N GLU A 329 -5.83 10.42 -7.72
CA GLU A 329 -6.06 11.51 -6.74
C GLU A 329 -4.75 12.21 -6.33
N ASN A 330 -3.69 11.44 -6.11
CA ASN A 330 -2.38 11.95 -5.66
C ASN A 330 -1.28 11.69 -6.70
N GLU A 331 -1.04 12.69 -7.54
CA GLU A 331 -0.02 12.64 -8.59
C GLU A 331 1.40 12.43 -8.05
N SER A 332 1.74 12.96 -6.86
CA SER A 332 3.09 12.81 -6.30
C SER A 332 3.39 11.37 -5.90
N GLU A 333 2.41 10.73 -5.26
CA GLU A 333 2.47 9.32 -4.87
C GLU A 333 2.49 8.41 -6.09
N ALA A 334 1.69 8.73 -7.11
CA ALA A 334 1.68 8.06 -8.40
C ALA A 334 3.05 8.08 -9.09
N VAL A 335 3.70 9.25 -9.15
CA VAL A 335 5.05 9.36 -9.71
C VAL A 335 6.05 8.53 -8.93
N THR A 336 5.99 8.56 -7.58
CA THR A 336 6.87 7.74 -6.75
C THR A 336 6.64 6.24 -6.96
N ALA A 337 5.38 5.82 -7.07
CA ALA A 337 5.02 4.44 -7.36
C ALA A 337 5.53 3.99 -8.74
N ALA A 338 5.26 4.77 -9.79
CA ALA A 338 5.69 4.52 -11.17
C ALA A 338 7.21 4.41 -11.28
N LEU A 339 7.97 5.36 -10.72
CA LEU A 339 9.44 5.31 -10.72
C LEU A 339 9.98 4.11 -9.93
N SER A 340 9.38 3.81 -8.78
CA SER A 340 9.77 2.67 -7.95
C SER A 340 9.60 1.35 -8.70
N ILE A 341 8.49 1.18 -9.44
CA ILE A 341 8.25 -0.05 -10.19
C ILE A 341 9.14 -0.16 -11.42
N LEU A 342 9.38 0.94 -12.16
CA LEU A 342 10.32 0.94 -13.27
C LEU A 342 11.74 0.60 -12.81
N ASN A 343 12.17 1.09 -11.64
CA ASN A 343 13.48 0.73 -11.07
C ASN A 343 13.57 -0.75 -10.66
N LYS A 344 12.48 -1.35 -10.15
CA LYS A 344 12.43 -2.79 -9.85
C LYS A 344 12.48 -3.65 -11.13
N LEU A 345 11.82 -3.20 -12.19
CA LEU A 345 11.70 -3.93 -13.47
C LEU A 345 12.73 -3.46 -14.52
N ARG A 346 13.72 -2.66 -14.14
CA ARG A 346 14.67 -1.99 -15.05
C ARG A 346 15.33 -2.89 -16.10
N HIS A 347 15.54 -4.16 -15.78
CA HIS A 347 16.20 -5.12 -16.67
C HIS A 347 15.30 -5.59 -17.82
N MET A 348 14.00 -5.31 -17.78
CA MET A 348 13.05 -5.63 -18.85
C MET A 348 12.80 -4.44 -19.78
N ILE A 349 13.17 -3.23 -19.36
CA ILE A 349 12.83 -1.99 -20.07
C ILE A 349 13.97 -1.65 -21.04
N PRO A 350 13.70 -1.46 -22.34
CA PRO A 350 14.69 -0.96 -23.28
C PRO A 350 15.25 0.40 -22.84
N ALA A 351 16.57 0.52 -22.67
CA ALA A 351 17.21 1.77 -22.24
C ALA A 351 16.88 2.96 -23.16
N GLU A 352 16.72 2.73 -24.46
CA GLU A 352 16.31 3.73 -25.44
C GLU A 352 14.98 4.40 -25.09
N LEU A 353 14.00 3.64 -24.59
CA LEU A 353 12.69 4.19 -24.22
C LEU A 353 12.78 5.04 -22.95
N LEU A 354 13.55 4.61 -21.96
CA LEU A 354 13.81 5.41 -20.76
C LEU A 354 14.55 6.70 -21.11
N CYS A 355 15.51 6.61 -22.03
CA CYS A 355 16.25 7.77 -22.55
C CYS A 355 15.31 8.74 -23.28
N LYS A 356 14.45 8.27 -24.19
CA LYS A 356 13.43 9.08 -24.87
C LYS A 356 12.49 9.76 -23.87
N LEU A 357 12.00 9.04 -22.86
CA LEU A 357 11.11 9.58 -21.82
C LEU A 357 11.79 10.71 -21.02
N SER A 358 12.99 10.45 -20.52
CA SER A 358 13.76 11.43 -19.74
C SER A 358 14.08 12.69 -20.55
N ALA A 359 14.52 12.54 -21.80
CA ALA A 359 14.78 13.66 -22.71
C ALA A 359 13.52 14.50 -22.95
N SER A 360 12.37 13.85 -23.08
CA SER A 360 11.08 14.54 -23.23
C SER A 360 10.75 15.38 -22.01
N LEU A 361 10.85 14.80 -20.80
CA LEU A 361 10.57 15.54 -19.57
C LEU A 361 11.51 16.72 -19.37
N LEU A 362 12.81 16.56 -19.64
CA LEU A 362 13.78 17.65 -19.62
C LEU A 362 13.38 18.80 -20.56
N LYS A 363 12.93 18.50 -21.77
CA LYS A 363 12.45 19.50 -22.74
C LYS A 363 11.18 20.22 -22.27
N LYS A 364 10.33 19.55 -21.50
CA LYS A 364 9.10 20.13 -20.95
C LYS A 364 9.39 21.06 -19.76
N LEU A 365 10.47 20.84 -18.98
CA LEU A 365 10.76 21.62 -17.76
C LEU A 365 10.57 23.15 -17.90
N PRO A 366 11.06 23.83 -18.96
CA PRO A 366 10.90 25.27 -19.09
C PRO A 366 9.45 25.74 -19.29
N GLN A 367 8.56 24.83 -19.70
CA GLN A 367 7.16 25.10 -20.04
C GLN A 367 6.21 24.78 -18.88
N VAL A 368 6.70 24.07 -17.85
CA VAL A 368 5.89 23.63 -16.70
C VAL A 368 5.61 24.80 -15.77
N LYS A 369 4.34 25.18 -15.65
CA LYS A 369 3.90 26.28 -14.77
C LYS A 369 3.55 25.83 -13.35
N SER A 370 3.14 24.58 -13.16
CA SER A 370 2.72 24.01 -11.88
C SER A 370 3.43 22.69 -11.64
N LYS A 371 3.74 22.39 -10.36
CA LYS A 371 4.42 21.15 -9.95
C LYS A 371 5.76 20.89 -10.68
N LEU A 372 6.52 21.96 -10.99
CA LEU A 372 7.84 21.86 -11.62
C LEU A 372 8.75 20.85 -10.92
N TRP A 373 8.81 20.91 -9.58
CA TRP A 373 9.60 20.00 -8.75
C TRP A 373 9.28 18.51 -9.00
N LEU A 374 8.03 18.18 -9.36
CA LEU A 374 7.59 16.81 -9.59
C LEU A 374 8.10 16.29 -10.94
N VAL A 375 7.98 17.12 -11.99
CA VAL A 375 8.49 16.82 -13.34
C VAL A 375 10.01 16.77 -13.33
N GLU A 376 10.64 17.70 -12.61
CA GLU A 376 12.08 17.76 -12.39
C GLU A 376 12.59 16.48 -11.71
N ARG A 377 11.99 16.11 -10.57
CA ARG A 377 12.30 14.84 -9.88
C ARG A 377 12.15 13.63 -10.81
N ALA A 378 11.03 13.56 -11.55
CA ALA A 378 10.79 12.44 -12.46
C ALA A 378 11.83 12.36 -13.59
N ALA A 379 12.19 13.50 -14.19
CA ALA A 379 13.22 13.56 -15.22
C ALA A 379 14.57 13.04 -14.69
N PHE A 380 15.03 13.54 -13.54
CA PHE A 380 16.31 13.16 -12.96
C PHE A 380 16.36 11.70 -12.47
N ASP A 381 15.29 11.22 -11.85
CA ASP A 381 15.21 9.82 -11.42
C ASP A 381 15.16 8.86 -12.62
N LEU A 382 14.56 9.26 -13.75
CA LEU A 382 14.63 8.50 -14.99
C LEU A 382 16.03 8.50 -15.61
N ILE A 383 16.77 9.61 -15.59
CA ILE A 383 18.17 9.64 -16.06
C ILE A 383 19.04 8.68 -15.22
N LYS A 384 18.88 8.69 -13.90
CA LYS A 384 19.52 7.71 -13.00
C LYS A 384 19.13 6.27 -13.37
N LEU A 385 17.88 6.06 -13.76
CA LEU A 385 17.39 4.75 -14.16
C LEU A 385 18.01 4.29 -15.49
N VAL A 386 18.16 5.18 -16.47
CA VAL A 386 18.89 4.90 -17.73
C VAL A 386 20.33 4.46 -17.42
N GLY A 387 21.02 5.17 -16.53
CA GLY A 387 22.37 4.81 -16.09
C GLY A 387 22.46 3.44 -15.40
N LYS A 388 21.32 2.91 -14.94
CA LYS A 388 21.21 1.57 -14.33
C LYS A 388 20.74 0.49 -15.31
N ALA A 389 20.30 0.86 -16.51
CA ALA A 389 19.81 -0.04 -17.54
C ALA A 389 20.96 -0.80 -18.25
N ASP A 390 20.63 -1.55 -19.31
CA ASP A 390 21.57 -2.36 -20.09
C ASP A 390 22.53 -1.52 -20.96
N GLN A 391 22.15 -0.30 -21.34
CA GLN A 391 22.99 0.65 -22.09
C GLN A 391 23.20 1.95 -21.28
N PRO A 392 24.10 1.94 -20.28
CA PRO A 392 24.34 3.10 -19.42
C PRO A 392 24.90 4.32 -20.17
N GLU A 393 25.48 4.13 -21.37
CA GLU A 393 26.06 5.20 -22.19
C GLU A 393 25.00 6.22 -22.61
N LEU A 394 23.74 5.80 -22.79
CA LEU A 394 22.62 6.69 -23.13
C LEU A 394 22.35 7.74 -22.05
N ALA A 395 22.70 7.46 -20.79
CA ALA A 395 22.55 8.44 -19.70
C ALA A 395 23.62 9.54 -19.75
N VAL A 396 24.75 9.30 -20.42
CA VAL A 396 25.87 10.26 -20.49
C VAL A 396 25.45 11.52 -21.20
N ASP A 397 24.84 11.39 -22.38
CA ASP A 397 24.40 12.54 -23.18
C ASP A 397 23.34 13.38 -22.45
N LEU A 398 22.42 12.71 -21.74
CA LEU A 398 21.41 13.38 -20.91
C LEU A 398 22.04 14.12 -19.73
N SER A 399 23.01 13.49 -19.06
CA SER A 399 23.70 14.08 -17.91
C SER A 399 24.50 15.31 -18.34
N LEU A 400 25.23 15.23 -19.46
CA LEU A 400 25.97 16.37 -20.02
C LEU A 400 25.02 17.49 -20.45
N HIS A 401 23.87 17.16 -21.05
CA HIS A 401 22.86 18.15 -21.42
C HIS A 401 22.36 18.94 -20.20
N VAL A 402 22.09 18.26 -19.08
CA VAL A 402 21.69 18.90 -17.81
C VAL A 402 22.77 19.88 -17.35
N ILE A 403 24.04 19.46 -17.31
CA ILE A 403 25.16 20.28 -16.83
C ILE A 403 25.32 21.53 -17.69
N GLU A 404 25.21 21.38 -19.01
CA GLU A 404 25.36 22.50 -19.96
C GLU A 404 24.20 23.51 -19.87
N HIS A 405 22.97 23.04 -19.64
CA HIS A 405 21.77 23.88 -19.77
C HIS A 405 21.15 24.28 -18.42
N MET A 406 21.60 23.68 -17.30
CA MET A 406 21.07 23.93 -15.96
C MET A 406 22.21 24.18 -14.94
N PRO A 407 23.08 25.18 -15.16
CA PRO A 407 24.31 25.35 -14.37
C PRO A 407 24.09 25.57 -12.86
N GLY A 408 22.92 26.08 -12.45
CA GLY A 408 22.55 26.26 -11.04
C GLY A 408 22.07 24.99 -10.31
N ALA A 409 21.88 23.87 -11.02
CA ALA A 409 21.29 22.64 -10.50
C ALA A 409 22.31 21.70 -9.83
N SER A 410 23.18 22.25 -8.97
CA SER A 410 24.33 21.51 -8.41
C SER A 410 23.96 20.21 -7.69
N SER A 411 22.83 20.17 -6.98
CA SER A 411 22.30 18.96 -6.34
C SER A 411 21.99 17.87 -7.37
N TRP A 412 21.33 18.23 -8.47
CA TRP A 412 20.99 17.30 -9.55
C TRP A 412 22.19 16.82 -10.34
N HIS A 413 23.22 17.65 -10.51
CA HIS A 413 24.47 17.24 -11.14
C HIS A 413 25.12 16.05 -10.43
N ARG A 414 25.15 16.05 -9.09
CA ARG A 414 25.68 14.92 -8.29
C ARG A 414 24.88 13.64 -8.50
N ASP A 415 23.58 13.84 -8.70
CA ASP A 415 22.60 12.79 -8.82
C ASP A 415 22.66 12.10 -10.19
N VAL A 416 22.88 12.85 -11.28
CA VAL A 416 23.03 12.28 -12.64
C VAL A 416 24.47 11.88 -12.99
N VAL A 417 25.46 12.66 -12.56
CA VAL A 417 26.89 12.32 -12.66
C VAL A 417 27.34 11.62 -11.39
N SER A 418 26.87 10.38 -11.24
CA SER A 418 27.18 9.56 -10.08
C SER A 418 28.35 8.62 -10.34
N LEU A 419 29.10 8.29 -9.27
CA LEU A 419 30.14 7.26 -9.31
C LEU A 419 29.59 5.92 -9.85
N GLY A 420 28.35 5.59 -9.49
CA GLY A 420 27.69 4.37 -9.96
C GLY A 420 27.43 4.32 -11.46
N LEU A 421 27.24 5.48 -12.12
CA LEU A 421 27.20 5.55 -13.59
C LEU A 421 28.60 5.35 -14.16
N ILE A 422 29.59 6.10 -13.68
CA ILE A 422 30.98 6.07 -14.17
C ILE A 422 31.55 4.65 -14.11
N GLN A 423 31.32 3.93 -13.00
CA GLN A 423 31.79 2.54 -12.82
C GLN A 423 31.19 1.54 -13.80
N ARG A 424 30.08 1.88 -14.47
CA ARG A 424 29.39 1.02 -15.43
C ARG A 424 29.71 1.35 -16.89
N LEU A 425 30.42 2.45 -17.12
CA LEU A 425 30.81 2.88 -18.46
C LEU A 425 32.15 2.25 -18.85
N ASP A 426 32.32 2.01 -20.14
CA ASP A 426 33.63 1.74 -20.71
C ASP A 426 34.56 2.93 -20.48
N PHE A 427 35.86 2.64 -20.27
CA PHE A 427 36.88 3.64 -19.97
C PHE A 427 36.85 4.84 -20.93
N ALA A 428 36.79 4.60 -22.24
CA ALA A 428 36.76 5.67 -23.24
C ALA A 428 35.50 6.55 -23.16
N VAL A 429 34.36 5.98 -22.74
CA VAL A 429 33.12 6.74 -22.56
C VAL A 429 33.19 7.57 -21.28
N ALA A 430 33.67 6.97 -20.18
CA ALA A 430 33.87 7.65 -18.91
C ALA A 430 34.87 8.82 -19.03
N GLU A 431 36.00 8.61 -19.70
CA GLU A 431 37.01 9.64 -19.95
C GLU A 431 36.41 10.83 -20.71
N ARG A 432 35.65 10.57 -21.78
CA ARG A 432 34.97 11.63 -22.54
C ARG A 432 33.95 12.38 -21.70
N MET A 433 33.14 11.66 -20.91
CA MET A 433 32.15 12.27 -20.02
C MET A 433 32.82 13.21 -19.01
N LEU A 434 33.88 12.74 -18.33
CA LEU A 434 34.60 13.52 -17.32
C LEU A 434 35.33 14.72 -17.94
N ALA A 435 35.98 14.54 -19.08
CA ALA A 435 36.65 15.63 -19.79
C ALA A 435 35.64 16.71 -20.21
N LYS A 436 34.48 16.31 -20.72
CA LYS A 436 33.42 17.24 -21.12
C LYS A 436 32.81 17.94 -19.90
N PHE A 437 32.52 17.22 -18.82
CA PHE A 437 32.08 17.79 -17.55
C PHE A 437 33.08 18.86 -17.05
N ALA A 438 34.36 18.51 -16.97
CA ALA A 438 35.40 19.44 -16.54
C ALA A 438 35.46 20.68 -17.43
N SER A 439 35.36 20.53 -18.75
CA SER A 439 35.36 21.67 -19.68
C SER A 439 34.19 22.62 -19.45
N VAL A 440 32.98 22.10 -19.20
CA VAL A 440 31.78 22.91 -18.95
C VAL A 440 31.91 23.66 -17.63
N VAL A 441 32.41 23.00 -16.58
CA VAL A 441 32.66 23.63 -15.27
C VAL A 441 33.70 24.74 -15.40
N LEU A 442 34.81 24.50 -16.10
CA LEU A 442 35.86 25.50 -16.30
C LEU A 442 35.37 26.71 -17.13
N GLU A 443 34.58 26.49 -18.18
CA GLU A 443 33.95 27.57 -18.94
C GLU A 443 32.99 28.39 -18.08
N PHE A 444 32.22 27.74 -17.21
CA PHE A 444 31.31 28.43 -16.31
C PHE A 444 32.05 29.29 -15.29
N LEU A 445 33.12 28.75 -14.68
CA LEU A 445 33.99 29.48 -13.76
C LEU A 445 34.64 30.69 -14.44
N ALA A 446 35.15 30.54 -15.66
CA ALA A 446 35.77 31.62 -16.42
C ALA A 446 34.80 32.75 -16.82
N ARG A 447 33.49 32.47 -16.90
CA ARG A 447 32.44 33.47 -17.22
C ARG A 447 31.96 34.24 -16.01
N THR A 448 32.33 33.84 -14.80
CA THR A 448 31.93 34.56 -13.58
C THR A 448 32.98 35.64 -13.28
N PRO A 449 32.66 36.94 -13.39
CA PRO A 449 33.62 37.98 -13.01
C PRO A 449 33.92 37.92 -11.51
N GLU A 450 35.19 38.14 -11.14
CA GLU A 450 35.79 38.12 -9.79
C GLU A 450 35.17 39.09 -8.74
N ASN A 451 33.96 39.62 -8.94
CA ASN A 451 33.42 40.73 -8.14
C ASN A 451 32.46 40.37 -6.99
N ASP A 452 32.22 39.08 -6.70
CA ASP A 452 31.43 38.68 -5.51
C ASP A 452 32.31 38.24 -4.31
N LEU A 453 33.60 38.57 -4.32
CA LEU A 453 34.52 38.33 -3.18
C LEU A 453 34.68 39.58 -2.30
N VAL A 454 33.60 40.07 -1.70
CA VAL A 454 33.57 41.03 -0.57
C VAL A 454 32.22 40.78 0.12
N GLU A 455 32.04 40.29 1.36
CA GLU A 455 32.80 40.36 2.62
C GLU A 455 32.59 39.05 3.40
N GLU A 456 33.66 38.30 3.69
CA GLU A 456 33.70 37.45 4.90
C GLU A 456 34.42 38.30 5.97
N GLU A 457 33.66 39.10 6.70
CA GLU A 457 34.07 39.58 8.03
C GLU A 457 33.16 38.94 9.07
N ASP A 458 33.83 38.17 9.94
CA ASP A 458 33.46 37.81 11.31
C ASP A 458 32.17 37.04 11.56
N LEU A 459 32.31 35.73 11.83
CA LEU A 459 31.64 35.05 12.95
C LEU A 459 32.32 33.69 13.24
N ASP A 460 33.48 33.77 13.89
CA ASP A 460 33.86 32.74 14.86
C ASP A 460 32.89 32.85 16.06
N ASP A 461 32.05 31.84 16.27
CA ASP A 461 31.88 31.17 17.57
C ASP A 461 30.70 30.18 17.56
N ALA A 462 31.05 28.91 17.69
CA ALA A 462 30.35 27.84 18.40
C ALA A 462 28.81 27.77 18.35
N ILE A 463 28.26 26.80 17.59
CA ILE A 463 27.15 25.97 18.08
C ILE A 463 27.37 24.50 17.70
N LEU A 464 27.54 23.70 18.75
CA LEU A 464 27.52 22.25 18.80
C LEU A 464 26.35 21.67 17.99
N CYS A 465 26.62 20.53 17.35
CA CYS A 465 25.57 19.60 16.94
C CYS A 465 24.76 19.16 18.16
N ASP A 466 23.53 19.65 18.29
CA ASP A 466 22.47 18.96 19.00
C ASP A 466 21.11 19.23 18.33
N GLU A 467 20.41 18.11 18.11
CA GLU A 467 18.96 17.93 18.07
C GLU A 467 18.12 18.44 16.88
N ILE A 468 17.66 17.43 16.14
CA ILE A 468 16.40 17.32 15.43
C ILE A 468 15.24 17.69 16.38
N GLU A 469 14.45 18.72 16.08
CA GLU A 469 12.98 18.68 16.10
C GLU A 469 12.32 20.05 15.75
N HIS A 470 11.18 19.92 15.04
CA HIS A 470 10.08 20.88 14.85
C HIS A 470 10.09 21.94 13.72
N LEU A 471 9.38 21.55 12.65
CA LEU A 471 8.37 22.30 11.88
C LEU A 471 7.92 23.66 12.45
N VAL A 472 8.26 24.75 11.74
CA VAL A 472 7.43 25.96 11.61
C VAL A 472 7.63 26.51 10.19
N ALA A 473 6.53 26.81 9.49
CA ALA A 473 6.50 27.36 8.13
C ALA A 473 7.18 28.75 8.03
N PRO A 474 7.81 29.12 6.91
CA PRO A 474 8.19 30.50 6.68
C PRO A 474 7.16 31.24 5.82
N SER A 475 6.76 32.39 6.34
CA SER A 475 6.04 33.48 5.69
C SER A 475 6.86 34.13 4.56
N ASP A 476 6.14 34.76 3.62
CA ASP A 476 6.55 35.41 2.35
C ASP A 476 7.61 36.54 2.43
N THR A 477 8.75 36.36 3.11
CA THR A 477 9.80 37.41 3.14
C THR A 477 11.25 36.92 3.10
N GLU A 478 11.51 35.65 2.84
CA GLU A 478 12.88 35.10 2.67
C GLU A 478 13.26 34.73 1.23
N LEU A 479 12.40 34.96 0.24
CA LEU A 479 12.69 34.67 -1.17
C LEU A 479 13.77 35.58 -1.80
N ALA A 480 14.18 36.66 -1.11
CA ALA A 480 15.22 37.58 -1.59
C ALA A 480 16.62 37.28 -1.05
N LYS A 481 16.80 36.35 -0.09
CA LYS A 481 18.11 36.00 0.49
C LYS A 481 18.68 34.65 0.03
N LEU A 482 17.90 33.84 -0.67
CA LEU A 482 18.36 32.55 -1.25
C LEU A 482 19.08 32.69 -2.61
N LEU A 483 19.31 33.91 -3.10
CA LEU A 483 19.98 34.17 -4.38
C LEU A 483 21.47 34.53 -4.27
N SER A 484 22.11 34.33 -3.11
CA SER A 484 23.52 34.71 -2.92
C SER A 484 24.37 33.65 -2.24
N ILE A 485 24.37 32.40 -2.73
CA ILE A 485 25.51 31.46 -2.56
C ILE A 485 25.57 30.47 -3.75
N PRO A 486 26.34 30.71 -4.83
CA PRO A 486 26.47 29.74 -5.93
C PRO A 486 27.82 28.96 -6.01
N PHE A 487 28.90 29.36 -5.32
CA PHE A 487 30.25 29.00 -5.81
C PHE A 487 30.96 27.78 -5.20
N SER A 488 30.64 27.35 -3.97
CA SER A 488 31.46 26.34 -3.27
C SER A 488 31.20 24.87 -3.71
N HIS A 489 29.98 24.54 -4.17
CA HIS A 489 29.54 23.14 -4.23
C HIS A 489 29.88 22.36 -5.52
N CYS A 490 30.02 23.02 -6.67
CA CYS A 490 30.47 22.35 -7.90
C CYS A 490 31.98 21.99 -7.84
N PHE A 491 32.78 22.79 -7.14
CA PHE A 491 34.19 22.52 -6.89
C PHE A 491 34.38 21.30 -5.99
N MET A 492 33.57 21.17 -4.94
CA MET A 492 33.53 19.98 -4.09
C MET A 492 33.17 18.71 -4.87
N LEU A 493 32.26 18.77 -5.87
CA LEU A 493 31.93 17.59 -6.67
C LEU A 493 33.10 17.09 -7.53
N ALA A 494 33.85 18.01 -8.15
CA ALA A 494 35.05 17.68 -8.90
C ALA A 494 36.14 17.08 -8.00
N ILE A 495 36.29 17.61 -6.77
CA ILE A 495 37.23 17.10 -5.77
C ILE A 495 36.80 15.73 -5.24
N THR A 496 35.54 15.50 -4.88
CA THR A 496 35.07 14.21 -4.37
C THR A 496 35.23 13.10 -5.42
N LEU A 497 34.89 13.37 -6.69
CA LEU A 497 35.06 12.41 -7.78
C LEU A 497 36.53 12.13 -8.11
N THR A 498 37.43 13.10 -7.91
CA THR A 498 38.88 12.88 -8.14
C THR A 498 39.58 12.22 -6.95
N CYS A 499 39.13 12.49 -5.71
CA CYS A 499 39.68 11.88 -4.49
C CYS A 499 39.24 10.42 -4.26
N GLU A 500 38.07 9.99 -4.75
CA GLU A 500 37.62 8.60 -4.65
C GLU A 500 38.13 7.69 -5.79
N MET A 501 38.75 8.27 -6.82
CA MET A 501 39.34 7.54 -7.96
C MET A 501 40.86 7.31 -7.84
N LEU A 502 41.50 7.87 -6.81
CA LEU A 502 42.88 7.57 -6.39
C LEU A 502 42.85 6.59 -5.22
#